data_AF-A0A6C8GKU4-F1
#
_entry.id   AF-A0A6C8GKU4-F1
#
_cell.length_a   1.000
_cell.length_b   1.000
_cell.length_c   1.000
_cell.angle_alpha   90.00
_cell.angle_beta   90.00
_cell.angle_gamma   90.00
#
_symmetry.space_group_name_H-M   'P 1'
#
loop_
_entity.id
_entity.type
_entity.pdbx_description
1 polymer ?
#
loop_
_entity_poly.entity_id
_entity_poly.type
_entity_poly.pdbx_seq_one_letter_code
_entity_poly.pdbx_strand_id
1 'polypeptide(L)'
;MIATTEAALLDAVRGLFGRTLRDVKTHPGTWSDAAIKKILIAPPSVYLAWLGCGEGRTRREVESRWVFYVVAKMLNGRETGNRPSGDLPGSGNRPSGDLPDC
;
A
#
# COMPACT_ATOMS: atom_id res chain seq x y z
N MET A 1 18.41 -0.33 -21.83
CA MET A 1 18.12 -1.69 -21.34
C MET A 1 17.04 -1.67 -20.24
N ILE A 2 17.25 -1.01 -19.10
CA ILE A 2 16.23 -0.94 -18.01
C ILE A 2 14.90 -0.34 -18.48
N ALA A 3 14.92 0.86 -19.10
CA ALA A 3 13.70 1.49 -19.62
C ALA A 3 13.00 0.65 -20.71
N THR A 4 13.78 -0.09 -21.50
CA THR A 4 13.24 -1.01 -22.52
C THR A 4 12.54 -2.20 -21.86
N THR A 5 13.15 -2.79 -20.83
CA THR A 5 12.54 -3.87 -20.03
C THR A 5 11.29 -3.39 -19.31
N GLU A 6 11.33 -2.19 -18.74
CA GLU A 6 10.17 -1.58 -18.08
C GLU A 6 8.98 -1.44 -19.04
N ALA A 7 9.21 -0.86 -20.22
CA ALA A 7 8.18 -0.71 -21.24
C ALA A 7 7.61 -2.07 -21.66
N ALA A 8 8.47 -3.06 -21.90
CA ALA A 8 8.05 -4.41 -22.28
C ALA A 8 7.21 -5.09 -21.18
N LEU A 9 7.58 -4.92 -19.91
CA LEU A 9 6.83 -5.46 -18.77
C LEU A 9 5.46 -4.78 -18.62
N LEU A 10 5.40 -3.45 -18.76
CA LEU A 10 4.13 -2.72 -18.73
C LEU A 10 3.20 -3.15 -19.88
N ASP A 11 3.75 -3.32 -21.08
CA ASP A 11 2.97 -3.75 -22.24
C ASP A 11 2.51 -5.21 -22.11
N ALA A 12 3.33 -6.09 -21.55
CA ALA A 12 2.93 -7.45 -21.23
C ALA A 12 1.75 -7.48 -20.25
N VAL A 13 1.80 -6.67 -19.18
CA VAL A 13 0.69 -6.55 -18.23
C VAL A 13 -0.57 -6.01 -18.91
N ARG A 14 -0.45 -4.95 -19.73
CA ARG A 14 -1.59 -4.42 -20.50
C ARG A 14 -2.19 -5.48 -21.43
N GLY A 15 -1.35 -6.26 -22.11
CA GLY A 15 -1.79 -7.33 -23.01
C GLY A 15 -2.54 -8.44 -22.28
N LEU A 16 -2.04 -8.89 -21.13
CA LEU A 16 -2.66 -9.96 -20.33
C LEU A 16 -4.02 -9.57 -19.77
N PHE A 17 -4.14 -8.33 -19.28
CA PHE A 17 -5.34 -7.86 -18.58
C PHE A 17 -6.30 -7.08 -19.47
N GLY A 18 -5.89 -6.71 -20.69
CA GLY A 18 -6.69 -5.92 -21.62
C GLY A 18 -7.23 -4.65 -20.96
N ARG A 19 -8.57 -4.53 -20.91
CA ARG A 19 -9.27 -3.35 -20.37
C ARG A 19 -9.70 -3.50 -18.90
N THR A 20 -9.27 -4.58 -18.21
CA THR A 20 -9.70 -4.85 -16.83
C THR A 20 -9.00 -3.96 -15.82
N LEU A 21 -7.74 -3.59 -16.05
CA LEU A 21 -6.99 -2.66 -15.22
C LEU A 21 -7.35 -1.21 -15.59
N ARG A 22 -7.59 -0.39 -14.58
CA ARG A 22 -7.80 1.06 -14.71
C ARG A 22 -6.49 1.77 -15.02
N ASP A 23 -5.39 1.32 -14.43
CA ASP A 23 -4.08 1.92 -14.64
C ASP A 23 -2.95 0.88 -14.65
N VAL A 24 -1.97 1.12 -15.52
CA VAL A 24 -0.73 0.34 -15.65
C VAL A 24 0.42 1.29 -15.93
N LYS A 25 1.21 1.59 -14.90
CA LYS A 25 2.22 2.66 -14.92
C LYS A 25 3.50 2.31 -14.18
N THR A 26 4.56 3.07 -14.45
CA THR A 26 5.75 3.11 -13.59
C THR A 26 5.40 3.69 -12.22
N HIS A 27 5.92 3.08 -11.17
CA HIS A 27 5.84 3.59 -9.80
C HIS A 27 6.58 4.93 -9.73
N PRO A 28 6.01 5.97 -9.11
CA PRO A 28 6.56 7.34 -9.08
C PRO A 28 7.89 7.50 -8.31
N GLY A 29 8.57 6.41 -7.93
CA GLY A 29 9.86 6.38 -7.22
C GLY A 29 9.82 6.82 -5.75
N THR A 30 8.92 7.75 -5.39
CA THR A 30 8.76 8.24 -4.01
C THR A 30 7.63 7.52 -3.29
N TRP A 31 7.85 7.14 -2.03
CA TRP A 31 6.85 6.59 -1.11
C TRP A 31 6.25 7.66 -0.20
N SER A 32 6.05 8.88 -0.73
CA SER A 32 5.38 9.94 0.02
C SER A 32 3.89 9.62 0.20
N ASP A 33 3.27 10.16 1.25
CA ASP A 33 1.83 10.00 1.48
C ASP A 33 0.98 10.41 0.27
N ALA A 34 1.40 11.45 -0.45
CA ALA A 34 0.72 11.91 -1.65
C ALA A 34 0.83 10.89 -2.79
N ALA A 35 2.00 10.28 -3.00
CA ALA A 35 2.20 9.24 -4.01
C ALA A 35 1.41 7.98 -3.67
N ILE A 36 1.43 7.56 -2.41
CA ILE A 36 0.67 6.41 -1.91
C ILE A 36 -0.84 6.65 -2.11
N LYS A 37 -1.36 7.80 -1.67
CA LYS A 37 -2.77 8.16 -1.88
C LYS A 37 -3.15 8.09 -3.36
N LYS A 38 -2.31 8.64 -4.25
CA LYS A 38 -2.55 8.61 -5.71
C LYS A 38 -2.58 7.19 -6.28
N ILE A 39 -1.72 6.30 -5.79
CA ILE A 39 -1.68 4.90 -6.21
C ILE A 39 -2.96 4.16 -5.77
N LEU A 40 -3.45 4.44 -4.56
CA LEU A 40 -4.58 3.75 -3.94
C LEU A 40 -5.97 4.18 -4.44
N ILE A 41 -6.13 5.37 -5.04
CA ILE A 41 -7.45 5.88 -5.47
C ILE A 41 -8.00 5.21 -6.74
N ALA A 42 -7.19 4.44 -7.48
CA ALA A 42 -7.55 3.97 -8.81
C ALA A 42 -7.62 2.43 -8.97
N PRO A 43 -8.21 1.63 -8.06
CA PRO A 43 -8.31 0.19 -8.29
C PRO A 43 -9.24 -0.16 -9.47
N PRO A 44 -9.01 -1.29 -10.17
CA PRO A 44 -7.82 -2.14 -10.09
C PRO A 44 -6.65 -1.56 -10.90
N SER A 45 -5.45 -1.49 -10.33
CA SER A 45 -4.27 -0.92 -11.01
C SER A 45 -2.99 -1.68 -10.69
N VAL A 46 -2.01 -1.61 -11.59
CA VAL A 46 -0.67 -2.18 -11.41
C VAL A 46 0.40 -1.11 -11.59
N TYR A 47 1.35 -1.06 -10.68
CA TYR A 47 2.50 -0.16 -10.75
C TYR A 47 3.82 -0.94 -10.75
N LEU A 48 4.70 -0.66 -11.69
CA LEU A 48 6.00 -1.34 -11.84
C LEU A 48 7.13 -0.47 -11.28
N ALA A 49 8.02 -1.06 -10.49
CA ALA A 49 9.23 -0.39 -10.01
C ALA A 49 10.48 -1.23 -10.29
N TRP A 50 11.56 -0.57 -10.71
CA TRP A 50 12.90 -1.14 -10.67
C TRP A 50 13.56 -0.84 -9.32
N LEU A 51 14.02 -1.87 -8.62
CA LEU A 51 14.65 -1.76 -7.30
C LEU A 51 16.18 -1.80 -7.35
N GLY A 52 16.76 -1.69 -8.54
CA GLY A 52 18.20 -1.80 -8.74
C GLY A 52 18.63 -3.19 -9.22
N CYS A 53 19.93 -3.44 -9.16
CA CYS A 53 20.54 -4.68 -9.60
C CYS A 53 21.60 -5.19 -8.61
N GLY A 54 21.88 -6.48 -8.66
CA GLY A 54 22.94 -7.15 -7.91
C GLY A 54 23.83 -8.01 -8.81
N GLU A 55 24.86 -8.60 -8.20
CA GLU A 55 25.72 -9.57 -8.88
C GLU A 55 24.91 -10.80 -9.29
N GLY A 56 25.03 -11.21 -10.54
CA GLY A 56 24.46 -12.47 -11.02
C GLY A 56 25.30 -13.68 -10.61
N ARG A 57 24.88 -14.87 -11.04
CA ARG A 57 25.52 -16.13 -10.66
C ARG A 57 26.92 -16.27 -11.25
N THR A 58 27.22 -15.56 -12.35
CA THR A 58 28.54 -15.51 -12.98
C THR A 58 29.03 -14.08 -13.12
N ARG A 59 30.34 -13.88 -13.33
CA ARG A 59 30.97 -12.55 -13.49
C ARG A 59 30.46 -11.71 -14.67
N ARG A 60 29.65 -12.28 -15.56
CA ARG A 60 29.07 -11.59 -16.72
C ARG A 60 27.56 -11.41 -16.60
N GLU A 61 26.99 -11.75 -15.46
CA GLU A 61 25.56 -11.64 -15.20
C GLU A 61 25.27 -10.49 -14.23
N VAL A 62 24.15 -9.81 -14.48
CA VAL A 62 23.58 -8.82 -13.58
C VAL A 62 22.15 -9.26 -13.29
N GLU A 63 21.81 -9.41 -12.02
CA GLU A 63 20.45 -9.72 -11.59
C GLU A 63 19.68 -8.42 -11.38
N SER A 64 18.63 -8.19 -12.17
CA SER A 64 17.78 -7.00 -12.05
C SER A 64 16.55 -7.29 -11.20
N ARG A 65 16.28 -6.44 -10.22
CA ARG A 65 15.14 -6.60 -9.30
C ARG A 65 13.98 -5.70 -9.71
N TRP A 66 12.81 -6.29 -9.90
CA TRP A 66 11.58 -5.61 -10.30
C TRP A 66 10.45 -5.97 -9.35
N VAL A 67 9.54 -5.02 -9.10
CA VAL A 67 8.35 -5.24 -8.27
C VAL A 67 7.12 -4.72 -8.97
N PHE A 68 6.05 -5.51 -8.93
CA PHE A 68 4.70 -5.10 -9.30
C PHE A 68 3.88 -4.85 -8.05
N TYR A 69 3.42 -3.61 -7.87
CA TYR A 69 2.45 -3.25 -6.85
C TYR A 69 1.05 -3.36 -7.45
N VAL A 70 0.21 -4.21 -6.87
CA VAL A 70 -1.17 -4.42 -7.31
C VAL A 70 -2.12 -3.73 -6.35
N VAL A 71 -2.95 -2.84 -6.88
CA VAL A 71 -3.97 -2.12 -6.14
C VAL A 71 -5.34 -2.68 -6.52
N ALA A 72 -6.07 -3.19 -5.55
CA ALA A 72 -7.41 -3.76 -5.73
C ALA A 72 -8.40 -3.14 -4.74
N LYS A 73 -9.70 -3.22 -5.05
CA LYS A 73 -10.73 -2.91 -4.06
C LYS A 73 -10.68 -3.97 -2.95
N MET A 74 -10.96 -3.56 -1.71
CA MET A 74 -11.18 -4.54 -0.65
C MET A 74 -12.34 -5.45 -1.03
N LEU A 75 -12.10 -6.76 -1.01
CA LEU A 75 -13.13 -7.75 -1.37
C LEU A 75 -14.17 -7.91 -0.24
N ASN A 76 -13.77 -7.81 1.04
CA ASN A 76 -14.63 -8.14 2.18
C ASN A 76 -14.47 -7.24 3.44
N GLY A 77 -13.74 -6.12 3.38
CA GLY A 77 -13.45 -5.31 4.56
C GLY A 77 -14.51 -4.24 4.86
N ARG A 78 -15.36 -4.46 5.87
CA ARG A 78 -15.99 -3.34 6.59
C ARG A 78 -14.92 -2.72 7.48
N GLU A 79 -14.83 -1.40 7.54
CA GLU A 79 -14.04 -0.71 8.57
C GLU A 79 -14.59 -1.09 9.96
N THR A 80 -14.02 -2.11 10.61
CA THR A 80 -14.23 -2.33 12.04
C THR A 80 -13.40 -1.30 12.79
N GLY A 81 -13.88 -0.06 12.83
CA GLY A 81 -13.08 1.04 13.37
C GLY A 81 -13.72 2.41 13.44
N ASN A 82 -15.05 2.54 13.35
CA ASN A 82 -15.70 3.77 13.81
C ASN A 82 -16.52 3.48 15.08
N ARG A 83 -15.82 3.23 16.19
CA ARG A 83 -16.39 3.53 17.49
C ARG A 83 -16.18 5.04 17.67
N PRO A 84 -17.23 5.88 17.69
CA PRO A 84 -17.05 7.28 18.01
C PRO A 84 -16.37 7.34 19.38
N SER A 85 -15.19 7.94 19.43
CA SER A 85 -14.54 8.35 20.67
C SER A 85 -15.40 9.45 21.29
N GLY A 86 -16.44 9.04 21.98
CA GLY A 86 -17.42 9.93 22.57
C GLY A 86 -18.28 9.13 23.51
N ASP A 87 -17.66 8.65 24.59
CA ASP A 87 -18.29 8.25 25.84
C ASP A 87 -17.17 8.06 26.88
N LEU A 88 -16.65 9.18 27.39
CA LEU A 88 -16.02 9.19 28.71
C LEU A 88 -17.16 9.30 29.73
N PRO A 89 -17.42 8.28 30.57
CA PRO A 89 -18.41 8.40 31.60
C PRO A 89 -17.95 9.42 32.65
N GLY A 90 -18.80 10.43 32.81
CA GLY A 90 -18.94 11.36 33.93
C GLY A 90 -17.80 11.46 34.96
N SER A 91 -17.25 12.67 35.03
CA SER A 91 -16.76 13.27 36.28
C SER A 91 -17.88 13.24 37.33
N GLY A 92 -18.03 12.11 38.01
CA GLY A 92 -18.93 11.88 39.12
C GLY A 92 -18.21 12.16 40.43
N ASN A 93 -18.71 13.17 41.13
CA ASN A 93 -18.37 13.58 42.49
C ASN A 93 -18.16 12.36 43.42
N ARG A 94 -16.97 12.21 44.01
CA ARG A 94 -16.71 11.21 45.06
C ARG A 94 -17.27 11.74 46.39
N PRO A 95 -18.26 11.10 47.03
CA PRO A 95 -18.56 11.43 48.42
C PRO A 95 -17.39 11.00 49.29
N SER A 96 -16.88 11.93 50.10
CA SER A 96 -15.91 11.67 51.15
C SER A 96 -16.59 10.78 52.19
N GLY A 97 -16.34 9.47 52.11
CA GLY A 97 -16.78 8.50 53.10
C GLY A 97 -15.71 8.36 54.16
N ASP A 98 -16.08 8.68 55.39
CA ASP A 98 -15.32 8.39 56.61
C ASP A 98 -14.91 6.91 56.65
N LEU A 99 -13.62 6.65 56.94
CA LEU A 99 -13.16 5.34 57.37
C LEU A 99 -13.63 5.11 58.82
N PRO A 100 -14.29 4.00 59.15
CA PRO A 100 -14.26 3.46 60.50
C PRO A 100 -13.08 2.49 60.68
N ASP A 101 -12.53 2.55 61.88
CA ASP A 101 -11.28 1.94 62.35
C ASP A 101 -11.18 0.42 62.18
N CYS A 102 -9.98 -0.03 61.77
CA CYS A 102 -9.16 -1.15 62.30
C CYS A 102 -7.82 -1.20 61.56
#